data_AF-A0A7R9WE11-F1
#
_entry.id   AF-A0A7R9WE11-F1
#
_cell.length_a   1.000
_cell.length_b   1.000
_cell.length_c   1.000
_cell.angle_alpha   90.00
_cell.angle_beta   90.00
_cell.angle_gamma   90.00
#
_symmetry.space_group_name_H-M   'P 1'
#
loop_
_entity.id
_entity.type
_entity.pdbx_description
1 polymer ?
#
loop_
_entity_poly.entity_id
_entity_poly.type
_entity_poly.pdbx_seq_one_letter_code
_entity_poly.pdbx_strand_id
1 'polypeptide(L)'
;ASRSARDRKQNTYTAHLKMHFSSLGLLAIGIVGSMGDHQTNTGGRRLRHRNSIDGFFEAEGRRRRNDGRERRLPQCGDENQDCCTVDGNTNICNAGLTCDFDFESENPGTCVPCGDLNDSCCGTSCSSGLVCVGEVCTDDGCGSDGQPCCPSGGPTPQCDDGNVCDEGICVDDGCGSHGQPCCPPDNSCDSGHMCEDGTCSTIVAFCQVVADIDGDSAGDKAGYSVSLSGDGNRIAVGAPYDSGKGSVKVYEHSGLQFDIPGNATNDRAGWSVSLSSDGNRLAVGSPGHDNNTGSVSIYERNTTSVTPTGGPLGGPINGEAHDDEAGYSVSLSNNGARVAIGSPGHGNYSGRVSVYQRNDTADDENHIGWTLLGDHIDGDTEYDHYDNWTLYPSMPISLSSDGNRVAVGVPYSDDGGNNAGEVRIYERNTPDAPIWTQLGGNITGENANDFSGWSVSLSANGERVAIGALGNNADNGIDAGHVRVYEWDGTRWQRLGTDIDGEAAGDLSGYSVSMSADGNRVAIGAPRNHDGELIAGHVRVYEWNSTEWQLLGGDIDGEAQCDASGISVSLSADGATVAIGAPKNDPAGILAGLVRVYD
;
A
#
# COMPACT_ATOMS: atom_id res chain seq x y z
N ALA A 1 -2.92 -48.25 -75.86
CA ALA A 1 -4.38 -48.17 -75.62
C ALA A 1 -4.62 -47.54 -74.25
N SER A 2 -5.84 -47.04 -73.95
CA SER A 2 -6.32 -46.51 -72.64
C SER A 2 -5.40 -45.51 -71.90
N ARG A 3 -5.72 -44.20 -71.82
CA ARG A 3 -6.72 -43.55 -70.92
C ARG A 3 -6.44 -43.83 -69.43
N SER A 4 -6.44 -42.85 -68.52
CA SER A 4 -6.75 -41.40 -68.59
C SER A 4 -6.02 -40.64 -67.45
N ALA A 5 -5.34 -39.52 -67.71
CA ALA A 5 -5.80 -38.11 -67.58
C ALA A 5 -5.60 -37.50 -66.18
N ARG A 6 -5.36 -36.18 -66.12
CA ARG A 6 -4.79 -35.46 -64.96
C ARG A 6 -5.81 -34.66 -64.13
N ASP A 7 -5.30 -34.22 -62.97
CA ASP A 7 -5.24 -32.82 -62.49
C ASP A 7 -6.09 -32.39 -61.28
N ARG A 8 -5.55 -31.37 -60.60
CA ARG A 8 -5.96 -30.84 -59.28
C ARG A 8 -7.34 -30.17 -59.28
N LYS A 9 -7.95 -30.09 -58.10
CA LYS A 9 -8.65 -28.87 -57.64
C LYS A 9 -8.73 -28.76 -56.11
N GLN A 10 -8.79 -27.53 -55.62
CA GLN A 10 -9.15 -27.17 -54.24
C GLN A 10 -10.67 -27.20 -54.06
N ASN A 11 -11.13 -27.28 -52.80
CA ASN A 11 -12.37 -26.66 -52.30
C ASN A 11 -12.32 -26.68 -50.75
N THR A 12 -12.18 -25.54 -50.08
CA THR A 12 -13.26 -24.66 -49.54
C THR A 12 -14.04 -25.24 -48.36
N TYR A 13 -13.83 -24.67 -47.18
CA TYR A 13 -14.86 -24.57 -46.14
C TYR A 13 -15.38 -23.13 -46.09
N THR A 14 -16.70 -22.97 -45.99
CA THR A 14 -17.39 -21.67 -45.99
C THR A 14 -17.92 -21.35 -44.61
N ALA A 15 -17.38 -20.31 -43.97
CA ALA A 15 -17.97 -19.74 -42.76
C ALA A 15 -19.19 -18.87 -43.12
N HIS A 16 -20.32 -19.10 -42.45
CA HIS A 16 -21.53 -18.28 -42.61
C HIS A 16 -21.60 -17.21 -41.51
N LEU A 17 -21.14 -15.99 -41.80
CA LEU A 17 -21.33 -14.85 -40.89
C LEU A 17 -22.67 -14.16 -41.20
N LYS A 18 -23.63 -14.24 -40.27
CA LYS A 18 -24.86 -13.43 -40.29
C LYS A 18 -24.71 -12.24 -39.35
N MET A 19 -24.33 -11.08 -39.88
CA MET A 19 -24.51 -9.81 -39.17
C MET A 19 -25.97 -9.35 -39.30
N HIS A 20 -26.64 -9.09 -38.17
CA HIS A 20 -27.90 -8.36 -38.13
C HIS A 20 -27.65 -6.92 -37.69
N PHE A 21 -28.18 -5.95 -38.44
CA PHE A 21 -28.17 -4.54 -38.05
C PHE A 21 -29.20 -4.27 -36.94
N SER A 22 -28.84 -3.40 -36.00
CA SER A 22 -29.77 -2.50 -35.33
C SER A 22 -29.13 -1.13 -35.18
N SER A 23 -29.91 -0.07 -34.94
CA SER A 23 -29.46 1.31 -35.15
C SER A 23 -30.17 2.33 -34.25
N LEU A 24 -29.39 3.11 -33.52
CA LEU A 24 -29.71 4.43 -32.93
C LEU A 24 -28.39 5.22 -32.87
N GLY A 25 -28.36 6.55 -32.81
CA GLY A 25 -29.45 7.54 -32.90
C GLY A 25 -28.94 8.88 -32.36
N LEU A 26 -28.96 9.95 -33.16
CA LEU A 26 -28.43 11.26 -32.71
C LEU A 26 -29.30 11.86 -31.59
N LEU A 27 -28.64 12.47 -30.60
CA LEU A 27 -29.14 13.68 -29.98
C LEU A 27 -28.00 14.70 -29.83
N ALA A 28 -28.32 15.98 -30.03
CA ALA A 28 -27.38 17.08 -29.82
C ALA A 28 -28.09 18.18 -29.02
N ILE A 29 -27.45 18.65 -27.96
CA ILE A 29 -27.84 19.83 -27.20
C ILE A 29 -26.58 20.68 -27.02
N GLY A 30 -26.69 21.98 -27.27
CA GLY A 30 -25.60 22.94 -27.06
C GLY A 30 -26.07 24.09 -26.18
N ILE A 31 -25.14 24.69 -25.45
CA ILE A 31 -25.35 25.92 -24.68
C ILE A 31 -24.33 26.98 -25.15
N VAL A 32 -24.72 28.26 -25.07
CA VAL A 32 -24.02 29.38 -25.69
C VAL A 32 -23.70 30.46 -24.64
N GLY A 33 -22.48 30.99 -24.68
CA GLY A 33 -22.05 32.19 -23.93
C GLY A 33 -21.00 31.90 -22.85
N SER A 34 -20.13 32.84 -22.48
CA SER A 34 -19.97 34.21 -23.01
C SER A 34 -18.54 34.77 -22.84
N MET A 35 -18.12 35.51 -23.86
CA MET A 35 -16.99 36.46 -24.00
C MET A 35 -16.16 36.84 -22.76
N GLY A 36 -14.83 36.88 -22.95
CA GLY A 36 -13.85 37.37 -21.97
C GLY A 36 -12.50 37.79 -22.58
N ASP A 37 -12.50 38.46 -23.73
CA ASP A 37 -11.27 38.93 -24.39
C ASP A 37 -10.51 39.99 -23.57
N HIS A 38 -9.21 39.76 -23.30
CA HIS A 38 -8.20 40.80 -23.50
C HIS A 38 -6.76 40.27 -23.57
N GLN A 39 -6.13 40.39 -24.74
CA GLN A 39 -4.66 40.37 -24.83
C GLN A 39 -4.09 41.77 -24.50
N THR A 40 -2.92 41.83 -23.85
CA THR A 40 -1.62 42.11 -24.53
C THR A 40 -0.47 42.20 -23.52
N ASN A 41 0.77 42.16 -24.02
CA ASN A 41 2.02 42.06 -23.25
C ASN A 41 2.97 43.24 -23.58
N THR A 42 4.12 43.31 -22.90
CA THR A 42 5.26 44.25 -23.07
C THR A 42 5.10 45.66 -22.48
N GLY A 43 6.17 46.32 -21.97
CA GLY A 43 7.51 45.81 -21.67
C GLY A 43 8.62 46.87 -21.52
N GLY A 44 9.67 46.54 -20.75
CA GLY A 44 10.91 47.35 -20.61
C GLY A 44 10.92 48.31 -19.41
N ARG A 45 12.08 48.80 -18.92
CA ARG A 45 13.49 48.64 -19.38
C ARG A 45 14.48 48.56 -18.21
N ARG A 46 15.62 47.90 -18.45
CA ARG A 46 16.81 47.89 -17.57
C ARG A 46 17.57 49.24 -17.57
N LEU A 47 18.28 49.53 -16.48
CA LEU A 47 19.57 50.25 -16.51
C LEU A 47 20.60 49.57 -15.58
N ARG A 48 21.88 49.88 -15.79
CA ARG A 48 23.06 49.45 -14.98
C ARG A 48 23.59 50.67 -14.18
N HIS A 49 24.66 50.67 -13.37
CA HIS A 49 25.89 49.85 -13.30
C HIS A 49 26.67 50.06 -11.98
N ARG A 50 27.40 49.03 -11.54
CA ARG A 50 28.69 48.97 -10.78
C ARG A 50 29.12 50.04 -9.72
N ASN A 51 29.62 49.51 -8.59
CA ASN A 51 30.91 49.69 -7.85
C ASN A 51 31.55 51.12 -7.76
N SER A 52 32.32 51.53 -6.73
CA SER A 52 33.34 50.81 -5.91
C SER A 52 33.98 51.68 -4.79
N ILE A 53 34.88 51.08 -3.98
CA ILE A 53 36.12 51.64 -3.35
C ILE A 53 36.09 52.25 -1.91
N ASP A 54 36.74 51.51 -1.01
CA ASP A 54 37.79 51.79 0.01
C ASP A 54 37.78 53.00 0.99
N GLY A 55 38.32 52.78 2.21
CA GLY A 55 38.86 53.87 3.06
C GLY A 55 39.21 53.56 4.55
N PHE A 56 40.49 53.23 4.80
CA PHE A 56 41.32 53.26 6.04
C PHE A 56 41.03 54.37 7.11
N PHE A 57 41.53 54.38 8.37
CA PHE A 57 42.59 53.66 9.15
C PHE A 57 42.31 53.81 10.70
N GLU A 58 43.14 53.56 11.76
CA GLU A 58 44.58 53.22 11.97
C GLU A 58 44.88 52.35 13.26
N ALA A 59 46.02 52.58 13.94
CA ALA A 59 46.70 51.83 15.02
C ALA A 59 46.65 52.54 16.43
N GLU A 60 47.35 52.18 17.54
CA GLU A 60 48.12 51.03 18.15
C GLU A 60 47.88 51.17 19.69
N GLY A 61 48.13 50.22 20.63
CA GLY A 61 48.67 48.86 20.57
C GLY A 61 49.34 48.42 21.91
N ARG A 62 50.10 47.32 21.85
CA ARG A 62 51.15 46.83 22.80
C ARG A 62 50.86 46.38 24.27
N ARG A 63 50.82 45.04 24.43
CA ARG A 63 51.76 44.20 25.26
C ARG A 63 51.93 44.44 26.80
N ARG A 64 51.48 43.50 27.66
CA ARG A 64 52.26 42.38 28.30
C ARG A 64 51.60 41.70 29.54
N ARG A 65 51.64 40.35 29.52
CA ARG A 65 51.61 39.30 30.58
C ARG A 65 51.32 39.57 32.10
N ASN A 66 50.59 38.57 32.64
CA ASN A 66 50.67 37.87 33.95
C ASN A 66 49.77 38.27 35.15
N ASP A 67 48.96 37.28 35.55
CA ASP A 67 48.43 36.90 36.88
C ASP A 67 47.62 37.86 37.77
N GLY A 68 46.57 37.29 38.37
CA GLY A 68 45.70 37.90 39.39
C GLY A 68 44.27 37.38 39.31
N ARG A 69 43.78 36.71 40.35
CA ARG A 69 42.36 36.27 40.44
C ARG A 69 41.50 37.40 40.99
N GLU A 70 40.32 37.60 40.43
CA GLU A 70 39.18 38.11 41.20
C GLU A 70 37.86 37.50 40.70
N ARG A 71 36.79 37.61 41.50
CA ARG A 71 35.66 36.66 41.48
C ARG A 71 34.61 37.01 40.43
N ARG A 72 34.13 36.00 39.69
CA ARG A 72 32.75 36.04 39.18
C ARG A 72 31.80 35.74 40.33
N LEU A 73 30.68 36.47 40.40
CA LEU A 73 29.50 36.05 41.14
C LEU A 73 28.86 34.85 40.41
N PRO A 74 28.24 33.90 41.11
CA PRO A 74 27.44 32.87 40.44
C PRO A 74 26.22 33.53 39.76
N GLN A 75 25.87 33.02 38.59
CA GLN A 75 24.48 33.08 38.12
C GLN A 75 23.80 31.84 38.73
N CYS A 76 22.63 32.04 39.33
CA CYS A 76 21.87 31.05 40.06
C CYS A 76 20.40 31.20 39.66
N GLY A 77 19.67 30.09 39.61
CA GLY A 77 18.24 30.10 39.35
C GLY A 77 17.63 28.75 38.97
N ASP A 78 18.43 27.80 38.45
CA ASP A 78 17.88 26.56 37.88
C ASP A 78 17.82 25.42 38.89
N GLU A 79 17.05 24.38 38.55
CA GLU A 79 16.80 23.20 39.40
C GLU A 79 18.10 22.45 39.78
N ASN A 80 18.16 21.96 41.01
CA ASN A 80 19.28 21.23 41.62
C ASN A 80 20.63 21.97 41.61
N GLN A 81 20.64 23.31 41.59
CA GLN A 81 21.84 24.14 41.78
C GLN A 81 22.03 24.59 43.25
N ASP A 82 23.26 24.47 43.76
CA ASP A 82 23.72 24.97 45.06
C ASP A 82 23.70 26.52 45.11
N CYS A 83 22.58 27.12 45.49
CA CYS A 83 22.34 28.56 45.28
C CYS A 83 21.82 29.32 46.51
N CYS A 84 21.46 28.64 47.59
CA CYS A 84 20.88 29.26 48.79
C CYS A 84 21.87 29.26 49.97
N THR A 85 22.10 30.40 50.62
CA THR A 85 23.05 30.54 51.75
C THR A 85 22.36 30.48 53.11
N VAL A 86 23.08 29.95 54.10
CA VAL A 86 22.62 29.61 55.47
C VAL A 86 21.94 30.76 56.24
N ASP A 87 22.19 32.02 55.87
CA ASP A 87 21.53 33.20 56.45
C ASP A 87 20.02 33.33 56.11
N GLY A 88 19.48 32.47 55.23
CA GLY A 88 18.04 32.19 55.05
C GLY A 88 17.14 33.30 54.49
N ASN A 89 17.66 34.51 54.27
CA ASN A 89 16.84 35.70 53.97
C ASN A 89 16.84 36.16 52.50
N THR A 90 17.43 35.38 51.59
CA THR A 90 17.35 35.60 50.13
C THR A 90 17.23 34.28 49.38
N ASN A 91 16.04 33.95 48.90
CA ASN A 91 15.86 32.93 47.87
C ASN A 91 16.34 33.50 46.51
N ILE A 92 17.10 32.72 45.74
CA ILE A 92 17.70 33.10 44.44
C ILE A 92 17.32 32.07 43.34
N CYS A 93 16.36 31.18 43.62
CA CYS A 93 15.79 30.25 42.64
C CYS A 93 14.83 30.98 41.67
N ASN A 94 14.64 30.43 40.47
CA ASN A 94 13.63 30.91 39.52
C ASN A 94 12.20 30.62 40.04
N ALA A 95 11.19 31.30 39.49
CA ALA A 95 9.79 31.06 39.83
C ALA A 95 9.38 29.61 39.51
N GLY A 96 8.63 28.97 40.42
CA GLY A 96 8.32 27.54 40.38
C GLY A 96 9.33 26.65 41.14
N LEU A 97 10.38 27.24 41.72
CA LEU A 97 11.37 26.53 42.55
C LEU A 97 11.50 27.16 43.96
N THR A 98 11.80 26.34 44.96
CA THR A 98 12.10 26.75 46.34
C THR A 98 13.47 26.23 46.80
N CYS A 99 14.06 26.84 47.83
CA CYS A 99 15.30 26.34 48.45
C CYS A 99 14.98 25.18 49.40
N ASP A 100 15.51 23.99 49.13
CA ASP A 100 15.62 22.93 50.13
C ASP A 100 16.89 23.14 50.97
N PHE A 101 16.81 22.84 52.28
CA PHE A 101 17.86 23.08 53.27
C PHE A 101 17.93 21.93 54.28
N ASP A 102 18.96 21.10 54.18
CA ASP A 102 19.31 20.13 55.23
C ASP A 102 19.97 20.86 56.42
N PHE A 103 19.14 21.24 57.39
CA PHE A 103 19.50 21.96 58.62
C PHE A 103 20.56 21.27 59.50
N GLU A 104 20.89 19.99 59.27
CA GLU A 104 21.97 19.30 60.01
C GLU A 104 23.36 19.44 59.36
N SER A 105 23.49 20.13 58.21
CA SER A 105 24.77 20.36 57.53
C SER A 105 25.06 21.83 57.18
N GLU A 106 26.33 22.26 57.27
CA GLU A 106 26.77 23.63 56.91
C GLU A 106 26.92 23.85 55.38
N ASN A 107 26.15 23.12 54.57
CA ASN A 107 26.20 23.17 53.10
C ASN A 107 25.23 24.24 52.54
N PRO A 108 25.45 24.74 51.30
CA PRO A 108 24.45 25.52 50.59
C PRO A 108 23.20 24.69 50.25
N GLY A 109 22.04 25.33 50.22
CA GLY A 109 20.76 24.70 49.83
C GLY A 109 20.54 24.69 48.31
N THR A 110 19.80 23.69 47.83
CA THR A 110 19.50 23.46 46.39
C THR A 110 18.10 23.94 46.02
N CYS A 111 17.94 24.45 44.79
CA CYS A 111 16.63 24.79 44.24
C CYS A 111 15.85 23.53 43.78
N VAL A 112 14.65 23.29 44.32
CA VAL A 112 13.78 22.14 43.98
C VAL A 112 12.38 22.61 43.53
N PRO A 113 11.63 21.83 42.72
CA PRO A 113 10.28 22.20 42.29
C PRO A 113 9.27 22.37 43.43
N CYS A 114 8.25 23.20 43.21
CA CYS A 114 7.10 23.35 44.10
C CYS A 114 5.84 23.85 43.36
N GLY A 115 4.66 23.42 43.81
CA GLY A 115 3.36 23.80 43.26
C GLY A 115 2.29 22.70 43.29
N ASP A 116 2.58 21.56 43.93
CA ASP A 116 1.72 20.38 43.96
C ASP A 116 0.82 20.33 45.21
N LEU A 117 -0.02 19.30 45.30
CA LEU A 117 -1.10 19.21 46.30
C LEU A 117 -0.56 19.21 47.74
N ASN A 118 -0.93 20.24 48.51
CA ASN A 118 -0.47 20.61 49.85
C ASN A 118 0.88 21.39 49.95
N ASP A 119 1.49 21.83 48.85
CA ASP A 119 2.70 22.67 48.91
C ASP A 119 2.40 24.08 49.46
N SER A 120 3.19 24.52 50.45
CA SER A 120 2.95 25.75 51.23
C SER A 120 3.67 27.01 50.68
N CYS A 121 3.78 27.14 49.36
CA CYS A 121 4.52 28.24 48.71
C CYS A 121 3.85 28.78 47.44
N CYS A 122 2.54 28.61 47.31
CA CYS A 122 1.77 28.89 46.09
C CYS A 122 1.62 30.36 45.65
N GLY A 123 2.40 31.28 46.22
CA GLY A 123 2.31 32.73 45.98
C GLY A 123 2.61 33.21 44.56
N THR A 124 3.00 32.31 43.64
CA THR A 124 3.24 32.61 42.22
C THR A 124 2.37 31.80 41.25
N SER A 125 2.09 30.52 41.55
CA SER A 125 1.25 29.60 40.76
C SER A 125 1.14 28.23 41.45
N CYS A 126 0.08 27.46 41.15
CA CYS A 126 -0.01 26.02 41.40
C CYS A 126 0.04 25.23 40.08
N SER A 127 0.25 23.91 40.16
CA SER A 127 0.04 22.98 39.04
C SER A 127 -1.41 23.03 38.51
N SER A 128 -1.62 22.64 37.25
CA SER A 128 -2.96 22.66 36.62
C SER A 128 -3.95 21.77 37.38
N GLY A 129 -5.18 22.27 37.61
CA GLY A 129 -6.18 21.61 38.46
C GLY A 129 -6.10 21.94 39.96
N LEU A 130 -5.14 22.77 40.39
CA LEU A 130 -4.99 23.20 41.79
C LEU A 130 -5.13 24.72 41.94
N VAL A 131 -5.73 25.14 43.07
CA VAL A 131 -5.93 26.54 43.47
C VAL A 131 -5.19 26.87 44.76
N CYS A 132 -4.68 28.11 44.86
CA CYS A 132 -3.91 28.58 46.01
C CYS A 132 -4.83 29.12 47.12
N VAL A 133 -5.05 28.33 48.18
CA VAL A 133 -5.93 28.66 49.31
C VAL A 133 -5.11 28.77 50.59
N GLY A 134 -4.92 30.00 51.06
CA GLY A 134 -4.21 30.25 52.33
C GLY A 134 -2.72 29.88 52.28
N GLU A 135 -2.05 30.21 51.17
CA GLU A 135 -0.63 29.90 50.88
C GLU A 135 -0.34 28.40 50.62
N VAL A 136 -1.38 27.55 50.54
CA VAL A 136 -1.28 26.12 50.18
C VAL A 136 -2.02 25.81 48.87
N CYS A 137 -1.44 24.98 47.98
CA CYS A 137 -2.15 24.47 46.81
C CYS A 137 -3.15 23.36 47.20
N THR A 138 -4.43 23.53 46.84
CA THR A 138 -5.52 22.57 47.08
C THR A 138 -6.29 22.28 45.79
N ASP A 139 -7.00 21.15 45.76
CA ASP A 139 -8.00 20.84 44.72
C ASP A 139 -9.08 21.93 44.64
N ASP A 140 -9.60 22.21 43.44
CA ASP A 140 -10.71 23.13 43.18
C ASP A 140 -12.07 22.43 43.42
N GLY A 141 -12.19 21.16 42.99
CA GLY A 141 -13.42 20.37 43.09
C GLY A 141 -14.51 20.73 42.09
N CYS A 142 -14.15 21.24 40.90
CA CYS A 142 -15.06 21.46 39.76
C CYS A 142 -14.65 20.60 38.54
N GLY A 143 -15.54 20.47 37.55
CA GLY A 143 -15.20 20.02 36.19
C GLY A 143 -15.54 18.57 35.85
N SER A 144 -15.30 17.63 36.76
CA SER A 144 -15.48 16.18 36.51
C SER A 144 -16.90 15.68 36.84
N ASP A 145 -17.25 14.45 36.43
CA ASP A 145 -18.58 13.85 36.65
C ASP A 145 -19.07 14.00 38.11
N GLY A 146 -20.33 14.43 38.24
CA GLY A 146 -20.99 14.72 39.50
C GLY A 146 -20.48 15.94 40.26
N GLN A 147 -19.50 16.68 39.76
CA GLN A 147 -18.99 17.93 40.36
C GLN A 147 -19.67 19.18 39.76
N PRO A 148 -19.59 20.35 40.42
CA PRO A 148 -20.07 21.60 39.85
C PRO A 148 -19.31 22.00 38.57
N CYS A 149 -19.99 22.64 37.63
CA CYS A 149 -19.33 23.16 36.42
C CYS A 149 -18.38 24.31 36.73
N CYS A 150 -17.17 24.27 36.16
CA CYS A 150 -16.14 25.27 36.39
C CYS A 150 -16.55 26.66 35.81
N PRO A 151 -16.41 27.75 36.58
CA PRO A 151 -16.94 29.07 36.21
C PRO A 151 -15.98 29.95 35.36
N SER A 152 -14.78 29.45 35.03
CA SER A 152 -13.68 30.25 34.48
C SER A 152 -13.40 29.99 33.00
N GLY A 153 -14.01 30.78 32.10
CA GLY A 153 -13.61 30.77 30.68
C GLY A 153 -14.48 31.60 29.74
N GLY A 154 -15.80 31.66 29.98
CA GLY A 154 -16.75 32.29 29.06
C GLY A 154 -18.07 32.70 29.72
N PRO A 155 -19.10 33.03 28.91
CA PRO A 155 -20.44 33.36 29.40
C PRO A 155 -21.25 32.14 29.89
N THR A 156 -20.72 30.92 29.68
CA THR A 156 -21.27 29.63 30.10
C THR A 156 -20.25 28.89 30.95
N PRO A 157 -20.65 28.22 32.05
CA PRO A 157 -19.80 27.27 32.77
C PRO A 157 -19.36 26.12 31.86
N GLN A 158 -18.23 25.49 32.19
CA GLN A 158 -17.65 24.38 31.42
C GLN A 158 -17.34 23.18 32.33
N CYS A 159 -17.09 22.03 31.73
CA CYS A 159 -16.68 20.79 32.39
C CYS A 159 -15.39 20.28 31.75
N ASP A 160 -14.78 19.24 32.33
CA ASP A 160 -13.65 18.55 31.72
C ASP A 160 -14.10 17.76 30.47
N ASP A 161 -13.19 17.54 29.51
CA ASP A 161 -13.48 16.84 28.25
C ASP A 161 -14.23 15.51 28.48
N GLY A 162 -15.33 15.29 27.74
CA GLY A 162 -16.24 14.15 27.91
C GLY A 162 -17.39 14.36 28.89
N ASN A 163 -17.60 15.58 29.41
CA ASN A 163 -18.73 15.92 30.29
C ASN A 163 -19.45 17.18 29.81
N VAL A 164 -20.77 17.22 29.98
CA VAL A 164 -21.61 18.42 29.73
C VAL A 164 -22.17 18.99 31.02
N CYS A 165 -22.39 20.30 31.04
CA CYS A 165 -22.95 21.00 32.20
C CYS A 165 -24.49 21.01 32.15
N ASP A 166 -25.15 20.15 32.92
CA ASP A 166 -26.61 20.14 33.08
C ASP A 166 -27.04 20.64 34.47
N GLU A 167 -28.03 21.55 34.49
CA GLU A 167 -28.50 22.35 35.65
C GLU A 167 -27.41 22.96 36.59
N GLY A 168 -26.13 22.95 36.20
CA GLY A 168 -24.98 23.44 36.98
C GLY A 168 -24.06 22.35 37.55
N ILE A 169 -24.28 21.08 37.21
CA ILE A 169 -23.44 19.93 37.55
C ILE A 169 -22.90 19.32 36.24
N CYS A 170 -21.66 18.86 36.25
CA CYS A 170 -21.07 18.10 35.14
C CYS A 170 -21.59 16.67 35.14
N VAL A 171 -22.07 16.21 33.99
CA VAL A 171 -22.53 14.84 33.77
C VAL A 171 -21.85 14.26 32.53
N ASP A 172 -21.51 12.99 32.58
CA ASP A 172 -21.17 12.17 31.40
C ASP A 172 -22.27 12.32 30.35
N ASP A 173 -21.91 12.75 29.13
CA ASP A 173 -22.88 12.95 28.04
C ASP A 173 -23.28 11.63 27.36
N GLY A 174 -22.52 10.56 27.59
CA GLY A 174 -22.76 9.22 27.08
C GLY A 174 -22.79 9.11 25.55
N CYS A 175 -22.20 10.06 24.81
CA CYS A 175 -22.32 10.17 23.35
C CYS A 175 -20.97 10.19 22.64
N GLY A 176 -20.49 9.01 22.21
CA GLY A 176 -19.33 8.92 21.31
C GLY A 176 -18.78 7.51 21.11
N SER A 177 -18.80 6.72 22.18
CA SER A 177 -18.17 5.40 22.24
C SER A 177 -19.05 4.25 21.74
N HIS A 178 -18.47 3.07 21.52
CA HIS A 178 -19.18 1.91 20.98
C HIS A 178 -20.54 1.60 21.66
N GLY A 179 -21.58 1.48 20.84
CA GLY A 179 -22.95 1.16 21.26
C GLY A 179 -23.76 2.34 21.82
N GLN A 180 -23.20 3.55 21.88
CA GLN A 180 -23.90 4.75 22.34
C GLN A 180 -24.61 5.51 21.21
N PRO A 181 -25.69 6.28 21.49
CA PRO A 181 -26.45 6.96 20.45
C PRO A 181 -25.74 8.19 19.85
N CYS A 182 -25.91 8.39 18.55
CA CYS A 182 -25.45 9.55 17.79
C CYS A 182 -26.57 10.05 16.85
N CYS A 183 -26.98 11.31 17.00
CA CYS A 183 -27.91 11.95 16.05
C CYS A 183 -27.84 13.49 16.12
N PRO A 184 -28.19 14.22 15.03
CA PRO A 184 -27.87 15.64 14.88
C PRO A 184 -28.74 16.59 15.73
N PRO A 185 -28.35 17.88 15.89
CA PRO A 185 -27.42 18.62 15.03
C PRO A 185 -25.94 18.31 15.25
N ASP A 186 -25.50 18.07 16.48
CA ASP A 186 -24.09 18.28 16.86
C ASP A 186 -23.34 17.03 17.37
N ASN A 187 -24.01 15.88 17.62
CA ASN A 187 -23.37 14.69 18.20
C ASN A 187 -22.53 13.90 17.18
N SER A 188 -21.23 13.77 17.45
CA SER A 188 -20.25 12.93 16.72
C SER A 188 -19.89 11.64 17.47
N CYS A 189 -19.21 10.70 16.80
CA CYS A 189 -18.59 9.53 17.45
C CYS A 189 -17.09 9.78 17.76
N ASP A 190 -16.53 9.00 18.69
CA ASP A 190 -15.10 9.09 19.04
C ASP A 190 -14.19 8.58 17.91
N SER A 191 -12.90 8.92 17.97
CA SER A 191 -11.88 8.36 17.07
C SER A 191 -11.82 6.83 17.19
N GLY A 192 -12.19 6.12 16.13
CA GLY A 192 -12.38 4.66 16.15
C GLY A 192 -13.83 4.22 15.97
N HIS A 193 -14.79 5.15 15.85
CA HIS A 193 -16.22 4.85 15.70
C HIS A 193 -16.92 5.60 14.55
N MET A 194 -17.95 4.98 13.97
CA MET A 194 -18.82 5.57 12.94
C MET A 194 -20.29 5.51 13.36
N CYS A 195 -21.12 6.45 12.89
CA CYS A 195 -22.55 6.47 13.25
C CYS A 195 -23.37 5.56 12.31
N GLU A 196 -23.89 4.46 12.84
CA GLU A 196 -24.63 3.39 12.16
C GLU A 196 -26.00 3.20 12.84
N ASP A 197 -27.10 3.29 12.08
CA ASP A 197 -28.50 3.27 12.58
C ASP A 197 -28.80 4.22 13.77
N GLY A 198 -27.99 5.27 13.93
CA GLY A 198 -28.08 6.25 15.03
C GLY A 198 -27.32 5.84 16.30
N THR A 199 -26.37 4.91 16.21
CA THR A 199 -25.44 4.52 17.27
C THR A 199 -23.99 4.43 16.78
N CYS A 200 -23.02 4.69 17.65
CA CYS A 200 -21.60 4.62 17.32
C CYS A 200 -21.12 3.16 17.25
N SER A 201 -20.87 2.68 16.04
CA SER A 201 -20.32 1.36 15.72
C SER A 201 -18.79 1.40 15.70
N THR A 202 -18.11 0.26 15.84
CA THR A 202 -16.64 0.18 15.67
C THR A 202 -16.24 0.44 14.22
N ILE A 203 -15.19 1.23 13.98
CA ILE A 203 -14.49 1.22 12.69
C ILE A 203 -13.86 -0.17 12.53
N VAL A 204 -14.55 -1.00 11.76
CA VAL A 204 -14.01 -2.20 11.10
C VAL A 204 -13.87 -1.95 9.60
N ALA A 205 -14.28 -0.76 9.13
CA ALA A 205 -14.30 -0.37 7.73
C ALA A 205 -13.02 0.36 7.31
N PHE A 206 -12.42 -0.11 6.22
CA PHE A 206 -11.28 0.48 5.55
C PHE A 206 -11.58 1.93 5.11
N CYS A 207 -10.76 2.88 5.54
CA CYS A 207 -10.90 4.30 5.26
C CYS A 207 -9.81 4.78 4.30
N GLN A 208 -10.16 5.58 3.27
CA GLN A 208 -9.16 6.06 2.31
C GLN A 208 -8.18 7.03 2.99
N VAL A 209 -6.89 6.66 3.06
CA VAL A 209 -5.86 7.38 3.84
C VAL A 209 -4.99 8.35 3.05
N VAL A 210 -5.02 8.27 1.71
CA VAL A 210 -4.31 9.18 0.80
C VAL A 210 -5.21 9.60 -0.35
N ALA A 211 -4.93 10.77 -0.93
CA ALA A 211 -5.59 11.21 -2.15
C ALA A 211 -5.31 10.24 -3.32
N ASP A 212 -6.27 10.19 -4.23
CA ASP A 212 -6.24 9.41 -5.47
C ASP A 212 -4.90 9.51 -6.23
N ILE A 213 -4.38 8.35 -6.66
CA ILE A 213 -3.18 8.24 -7.49
C ILE A 213 -3.64 8.08 -8.94
N ASP A 214 -3.87 9.22 -9.59
CA ASP A 214 -4.27 9.31 -11.00
C ASP A 214 -3.16 8.84 -11.96
N GLY A 215 -3.55 8.27 -13.10
CA GLY A 215 -2.68 8.14 -14.28
C GLY A 215 -2.45 9.48 -14.98
N ASP A 216 -1.30 9.64 -15.66
CA ASP A 216 -0.88 10.91 -16.26
C ASP A 216 -1.63 11.28 -17.55
N SER A 217 -2.12 10.29 -18.30
CA SER A 217 -2.72 10.48 -19.62
C SER A 217 -3.67 9.37 -20.05
N ALA A 218 -4.61 9.74 -20.94
CA ALA A 218 -5.62 8.83 -21.48
C ALA A 218 -5.00 7.61 -22.20
N GLY A 219 -5.18 6.43 -21.61
CA GLY A 219 -4.75 5.14 -22.14
C GLY A 219 -3.61 4.47 -21.38
N ASP A 220 -2.99 5.16 -20.41
CA ASP A 220 -1.82 4.68 -19.65
C ASP A 220 -2.12 3.43 -18.79
N LYS A 221 -3.34 3.38 -18.25
CA LYS A 221 -3.86 2.39 -17.30
C LYS A 221 -3.01 2.24 -16.03
N ALA A 222 -2.79 3.35 -15.32
CA ALA A 222 -2.28 3.31 -13.95
C ALA A 222 -3.16 2.40 -13.07
N GLY A 223 -2.53 1.61 -12.20
CA GLY A 223 -3.22 0.59 -11.41
C GLY A 223 -3.49 -0.72 -12.16
N TYR A 224 -2.88 -0.94 -13.31
CA TYR A 224 -2.90 -2.25 -13.96
C TYR A 224 -2.23 -3.31 -13.09
N SER A 225 -1.14 -2.94 -12.43
CA SER A 225 -0.55 -3.69 -11.31
C SER A 225 -0.21 -2.75 -10.15
N VAL A 226 -0.39 -3.23 -8.93
CA VAL A 226 -0.03 -2.52 -7.68
C VAL A 226 0.72 -3.46 -6.74
N SER A 227 1.60 -2.90 -5.91
CA SER A 227 2.27 -3.64 -4.83
C SER A 227 2.61 -2.69 -3.68
N LEU A 228 2.27 -3.09 -2.45
CA LEU A 228 2.65 -2.40 -1.22
C LEU A 228 3.99 -2.91 -0.66
N SER A 229 4.65 -2.07 0.15
CA SER A 229 5.64 -2.53 1.13
C SER A 229 4.94 -3.20 2.32
N GLY A 230 5.69 -3.98 3.10
CA GLY A 230 5.15 -4.73 4.23
C GLY A 230 4.58 -3.84 5.35
N ASP A 231 5.04 -2.60 5.43
CA ASP A 231 4.60 -1.57 6.37
C ASP A 231 3.54 -0.61 5.80
N GLY A 232 2.96 -0.89 4.62
CA GLY A 232 1.94 -0.07 3.95
C GLY A 232 2.43 1.26 3.37
N ASN A 233 3.47 1.87 3.96
CA ASN A 233 3.96 3.22 3.69
C ASN A 233 4.45 3.47 2.25
N ARG A 234 4.69 2.43 1.43
CA ARG A 234 5.04 2.57 0.01
C ARG A 234 4.11 1.77 -0.88
N ILE A 235 3.77 2.39 -2.02
CA ILE A 235 3.08 1.73 -3.11
C ILE A 235 3.85 1.89 -4.42
N ALA A 236 4.01 0.79 -5.16
CA ALA A 236 4.40 0.80 -6.56
C ALA A 236 3.15 0.64 -7.44
N VAL A 237 3.04 1.48 -8.47
CA VAL A 237 1.92 1.53 -9.41
C VAL A 237 2.45 1.35 -10.83
N GLY A 238 2.01 0.29 -11.50
CA GLY A 238 2.31 0.02 -12.90
C GLY A 238 1.28 0.64 -13.85
N ALA A 239 1.77 1.27 -14.91
CA ALA A 239 0.99 1.87 -16.00
C ALA A 239 1.55 1.40 -17.36
N PRO A 240 1.30 0.13 -17.78
CA PRO A 240 2.03 -0.54 -18.86
C PRO A 240 1.82 0.02 -20.28
N TYR A 241 0.98 1.03 -20.44
CA TYR A 241 0.72 1.68 -21.72
C TYR A 241 1.20 3.13 -21.79
N ASP A 242 1.64 3.73 -20.68
CA ASP A 242 2.20 5.09 -20.61
C ASP A 242 3.27 5.31 -21.69
N SER A 243 3.14 6.42 -22.43
CA SER A 243 4.00 6.84 -23.54
C SER A 243 4.17 5.81 -24.67
N GLY A 244 3.34 4.75 -24.69
CA GLY A 244 3.49 3.59 -25.57
C GLY A 244 4.64 2.65 -25.18
N LYS A 245 5.16 2.75 -23.96
CA LYS A 245 6.24 1.91 -23.42
C LYS A 245 5.89 1.22 -22.10
N GLY A 246 5.03 1.85 -21.33
CA GLY A 246 4.77 1.56 -19.92
C GLY A 246 5.71 2.33 -18.98
N SER A 247 5.26 2.52 -17.73
CA SER A 247 6.05 3.06 -16.63
C SER A 247 5.67 2.42 -15.28
N VAL A 248 6.53 2.63 -14.28
CA VAL A 248 6.22 2.33 -12.87
C VAL A 248 6.55 3.54 -12.01
N LYS A 249 5.58 3.97 -11.21
CA LYS A 249 5.72 5.07 -10.26
C LYS A 249 5.63 4.55 -8.83
N VAL A 250 6.44 5.10 -7.92
CA VAL A 250 6.44 4.72 -6.50
C VAL A 250 6.18 5.93 -5.62
N TYR A 251 5.25 5.77 -4.70
CA TYR A 251 4.75 6.82 -3.81
C TYR A 251 4.98 6.44 -2.34
N GLU A 252 5.16 7.45 -1.51
CA GLU A 252 5.04 7.42 -0.04
C GLU A 252 3.94 8.42 0.36
N HIS A 253 3.53 8.50 1.63
CA HIS A 253 2.62 9.56 2.11
C HIS A 253 3.12 10.99 1.83
N SER A 254 4.41 11.17 1.53
CA SER A 254 4.99 12.46 1.10
C SER A 254 4.83 12.76 -0.41
N GLY A 255 4.18 11.87 -1.17
CA GLY A 255 3.91 11.98 -2.61
C GLY A 255 4.77 11.04 -3.46
N LEU A 256 4.83 11.32 -4.77
CA LEU A 256 5.65 10.59 -5.74
C LEU A 256 7.15 10.68 -5.37
N GLN A 257 7.78 9.53 -5.13
CA GLN A 257 9.20 9.42 -4.81
C GLN A 257 10.05 9.24 -6.07
N PHE A 258 9.68 8.29 -6.94
CA PHE A 258 10.41 8.02 -8.17
C PHE A 258 9.52 7.44 -9.27
N ASP A 259 9.99 7.61 -10.51
CA ASP A 259 9.33 7.25 -11.76
C ASP A 259 10.34 6.47 -12.64
N ILE A 260 9.89 5.36 -13.19
CA ILE A 260 10.68 4.39 -13.97
C ILE A 260 9.98 4.19 -15.32
N PRO A 261 10.37 4.94 -16.36
CA PRO A 261 9.81 4.79 -17.69
C PRO A 261 10.41 3.57 -18.42
N GLY A 262 9.60 2.92 -19.26
CA GLY A 262 10.03 1.83 -20.14
C GLY A 262 11.12 2.23 -21.15
N ASN A 263 11.91 1.26 -21.60
CA ASN A 263 13.08 1.51 -22.44
C ASN A 263 12.67 1.76 -23.90
N ALA A 264 11.89 0.86 -24.49
CA ALA A 264 11.43 0.88 -25.87
C ALA A 264 9.90 0.80 -25.99
N THR A 265 9.39 1.05 -27.20
CA THR A 265 7.96 1.01 -27.51
C THR A 265 7.45 -0.43 -27.50
N ASN A 266 6.30 -0.65 -26.85
CA ASN A 266 5.66 -1.94 -26.57
C ASN A 266 6.37 -2.84 -25.53
N ASP A 267 7.39 -2.37 -24.80
CA ASP A 267 7.99 -3.13 -23.68
C ASP A 267 6.96 -3.54 -22.62
N ARG A 268 5.97 -2.67 -22.37
CA ARG A 268 4.95 -2.78 -21.33
C ARG A 268 5.55 -2.82 -19.92
N ALA A 269 6.52 -1.94 -19.65
CA ALA A 269 7.10 -1.80 -18.31
C ALA A 269 6.02 -1.45 -17.29
N GLY A 270 5.94 -2.18 -16.19
CA GLY A 270 4.86 -2.05 -15.21
C GLY A 270 3.63 -2.91 -15.49
N TRP A 271 3.75 -3.89 -16.40
CA TRP A 271 2.74 -4.94 -16.57
C TRP A 271 2.56 -5.75 -15.28
N SER A 272 3.67 -6.05 -14.60
CA SER A 272 3.69 -6.58 -13.25
C SER A 272 4.73 -5.84 -12.40
N VAL A 273 4.44 -5.65 -11.12
CA VAL A 273 5.32 -5.00 -10.14
C VAL A 273 5.33 -5.78 -8.83
N SER A 274 6.45 -5.77 -8.12
CA SER A 274 6.55 -6.32 -6.77
C SER A 274 7.60 -5.56 -5.95
N LEU A 275 7.21 -5.07 -4.78
CA LEU A 275 8.10 -4.49 -3.78
C LEU A 275 8.64 -5.55 -2.82
N SER A 276 9.83 -5.32 -2.27
CA SER A 276 10.27 -5.97 -1.04
C SER A 276 9.51 -5.41 0.18
N SER A 277 9.48 -6.17 1.28
CA SER A 277 8.75 -5.79 2.49
C SER A 277 9.28 -4.51 3.13
N ASP A 278 10.59 -4.27 3.06
CA ASP A 278 11.22 -3.00 3.48
C ASP A 278 11.02 -1.84 2.47
N GLY A 279 10.34 -2.11 1.35
CA GLY A 279 10.07 -1.21 0.22
C GLY A 279 11.33 -0.65 -0.46
N ASN A 280 12.52 -1.22 -0.24
CA ASN A 280 13.77 -0.69 -0.82
C ASN A 280 14.13 -1.34 -2.15
N ARG A 281 13.53 -2.47 -2.52
CA ARG A 281 13.67 -3.10 -3.84
C ARG A 281 12.33 -3.19 -4.55
N LEU A 282 12.38 -3.02 -5.87
CA LEU A 282 11.23 -3.10 -6.78
C LEU A 282 11.61 -3.95 -7.98
N ALA A 283 10.84 -5.00 -8.27
CA ALA A 283 10.86 -5.69 -9.55
C ALA A 283 9.81 -5.10 -10.49
N VAL A 284 10.19 -4.89 -11.76
CA VAL A 284 9.34 -4.37 -12.84
C VAL A 284 9.35 -5.34 -14.01
N GLY A 285 8.23 -5.97 -14.29
CA GLY A 285 8.01 -6.80 -15.48
C GLY A 285 7.75 -5.97 -16.73
N SER A 286 8.34 -6.40 -17.85
CA SER A 286 8.24 -5.79 -19.19
C SER A 286 8.10 -6.90 -20.26
N PRO A 287 6.97 -7.64 -20.31
CA PRO A 287 6.86 -8.87 -21.10
C PRO A 287 6.92 -8.66 -22.62
N GLY A 288 6.64 -7.45 -23.13
CA GLY A 288 6.72 -7.15 -24.56
C GLY A 288 8.13 -6.86 -25.08
N HIS A 289 9.12 -6.74 -24.19
CA HIS A 289 10.51 -6.40 -24.51
C HIS A 289 11.16 -7.35 -25.53
N ASP A 290 11.98 -6.80 -26.43
CA ASP A 290 12.70 -7.53 -27.51
C ASP A 290 11.81 -8.52 -28.29
N ASN A 291 10.64 -8.05 -28.76
CA ASN A 291 9.62 -8.85 -29.47
C ASN A 291 9.09 -10.00 -28.60
N ASN A 292 8.43 -9.63 -27.49
CA ASN A 292 7.84 -10.57 -26.54
C ASN A 292 8.83 -11.59 -25.92
N THR A 293 10.15 -11.38 -26.03
CA THR A 293 11.13 -12.14 -25.25
C THR A 293 10.93 -11.85 -23.76
N GLY A 294 10.58 -10.61 -23.44
CA GLY A 294 10.30 -10.13 -22.09
C GLY A 294 11.57 -9.82 -21.31
N SER A 295 11.41 -8.99 -20.27
CA SER A 295 12.45 -8.75 -19.27
C SER A 295 11.88 -8.33 -17.93
N VAL A 296 12.68 -8.52 -16.88
CA VAL A 296 12.44 -8.00 -15.53
C VAL A 296 13.61 -7.13 -15.12
N SER A 297 13.33 -5.86 -14.83
CA SER A 297 14.30 -4.92 -14.28
C SER A 297 14.08 -4.76 -12.78
N ILE A 298 15.13 -4.88 -11.98
CA ILE A 298 15.06 -4.73 -10.52
C ILE A 298 15.81 -3.47 -10.10
N TYR A 299 15.21 -2.67 -9.23
CA TYR A 299 15.75 -1.40 -8.76
C TYR A 299 15.96 -1.45 -7.25
N GLU A 300 16.98 -0.75 -6.75
CA GLU A 300 17.28 -0.64 -5.31
C GLU A 300 17.42 0.83 -4.91
N ARG A 301 16.65 1.26 -3.90
CA ARG A 301 16.65 2.63 -3.38
C ARG A 301 17.87 2.86 -2.50
N ASN A 302 18.82 3.65 -3.00
CA ASN A 302 19.88 4.20 -2.15
C ASN A 302 19.30 5.30 -1.24
N THR A 303 19.46 5.17 0.07
CA THR A 303 18.92 6.10 1.09
C THR A 303 19.52 7.52 1.06
N THR A 304 20.36 7.82 0.06
CA THR A 304 21.02 9.11 -0.18
C THR A 304 20.67 9.74 -1.53
N SER A 305 19.81 9.11 -2.35
CA SER A 305 19.34 9.65 -3.62
C SER A 305 17.85 9.37 -3.85
N VAL A 306 17.11 10.40 -4.24
CA VAL A 306 15.66 10.32 -4.54
C VAL A 306 15.40 9.57 -5.84
N THR A 307 16.30 9.66 -6.83
CA THR A 307 16.27 8.83 -8.04
C THR A 307 17.21 7.62 -7.92
N PRO A 308 16.90 6.51 -8.60
CA PRO A 308 17.88 5.46 -8.88
C PRO A 308 19.06 6.03 -9.68
N THR A 309 20.15 6.43 -8.99
CA THR A 309 21.39 6.89 -9.62
C THR A 309 22.24 5.71 -10.08
N GLY A 310 21.65 4.92 -10.97
CA GLY A 310 22.15 3.65 -11.52
C GLY A 310 21.07 3.03 -12.40
N GLY A 311 21.46 2.14 -13.32
CA GLY A 311 20.52 1.30 -14.04
C GLY A 311 19.90 0.23 -13.13
N PRO A 312 19.15 -0.75 -13.69
CA PRO A 312 18.70 -1.89 -12.91
C PRO A 312 19.88 -2.60 -12.22
N LEU A 313 19.64 -2.95 -10.96
CA LEU A 313 20.54 -3.66 -10.06
C LEU A 313 20.93 -5.01 -10.66
N GLY A 314 22.18 -5.12 -11.13
CA GLY A 314 22.67 -6.34 -11.78
C GLY A 314 22.27 -6.49 -13.25
N GLY A 315 21.71 -5.44 -13.87
CA GLY A 315 21.13 -5.50 -15.20
C GLY A 315 19.69 -6.06 -15.23
N PRO A 316 19.03 -6.04 -16.39
CA PRO A 316 17.74 -6.71 -16.58
C PRO A 316 17.94 -8.23 -16.71
N ILE A 317 16.96 -8.99 -16.21
CA ILE A 317 16.83 -10.43 -16.45
C ILE A 317 15.92 -10.60 -17.66
N ASN A 318 16.43 -11.11 -18.78
CA ASN A 318 15.66 -11.30 -20.01
C ASN A 318 15.12 -12.74 -20.13
N GLY A 319 14.08 -12.95 -20.93
CA GLY A 319 13.67 -14.29 -21.37
C GLY A 319 14.72 -14.99 -22.25
N GLU A 320 14.54 -16.29 -22.49
CA GLU A 320 15.49 -17.12 -23.22
C GLU A 320 15.15 -17.25 -24.71
N ALA A 321 13.86 -17.14 -25.06
CA ALA A 321 13.34 -17.23 -26.42
C ALA A 321 12.32 -16.14 -26.76
N HIS A 322 12.09 -15.96 -28.06
CA HIS A 322 11.05 -15.08 -28.61
C HIS A 322 9.65 -15.60 -28.23
N ASP A 323 8.74 -14.69 -27.85
CA ASP A 323 7.43 -15.00 -27.26
C ASP A 323 7.46 -15.78 -25.91
N ASP A 324 8.57 -15.80 -25.15
CA ASP A 324 8.57 -16.29 -23.75
C ASP A 324 7.68 -15.43 -22.82
N GLU A 325 7.58 -14.13 -23.12
CA GLU A 325 6.90 -13.09 -22.32
C GLU A 325 7.39 -12.98 -20.87
N ALA A 326 8.70 -13.16 -20.65
CA ALA A 326 9.32 -13.09 -19.32
C ALA A 326 9.00 -11.78 -18.59
N GLY A 327 8.50 -11.89 -17.35
CA GLY A 327 8.03 -10.75 -16.57
C GLY A 327 6.54 -10.44 -16.75
N TYR A 328 5.76 -11.35 -17.32
CA TYR A 328 4.30 -11.29 -17.28
C TYR A 328 3.77 -11.29 -15.84
N SER A 329 4.46 -11.99 -14.95
CA SER A 329 4.29 -11.93 -13.50
C SER A 329 5.66 -11.91 -12.81
N VAL A 330 5.76 -11.18 -11.69
CA VAL A 330 6.96 -11.09 -10.84
C VAL A 330 6.57 -11.15 -9.37
N SER A 331 7.41 -11.76 -8.53
CA SER A 331 7.22 -11.78 -7.08
C SER A 331 8.57 -11.77 -6.37
N LEU A 332 8.81 -10.78 -5.50
CA LEU A 332 10.01 -10.67 -4.67
C LEU A 332 9.87 -11.42 -3.33
N SER A 333 10.99 -11.91 -2.80
CA SER A 333 11.06 -12.33 -1.39
C SER A 333 10.98 -11.10 -0.46
N ASN A 334 10.70 -11.29 0.82
CA ASN A 334 10.52 -10.21 1.80
C ASN A 334 11.73 -9.25 1.89
N ASN A 335 12.94 -9.79 1.75
CA ASN A 335 14.20 -9.03 1.71
C ASN A 335 14.65 -8.63 0.28
N GLY A 336 13.82 -8.89 -0.74
CA GLY A 336 14.11 -8.70 -2.16
C GLY A 336 15.43 -9.34 -2.62
N ALA A 337 15.89 -10.41 -1.97
CA ALA A 337 17.11 -11.13 -2.34
C ALA A 337 16.84 -12.23 -3.38
N ARG A 338 15.57 -12.60 -3.57
CA ARG A 338 15.09 -13.49 -4.63
C ARG A 338 13.94 -12.86 -5.39
N VAL A 339 13.81 -13.26 -6.65
CA VAL A 339 12.70 -12.92 -7.54
C VAL A 339 12.22 -14.19 -8.23
N ALA A 340 10.91 -14.42 -8.26
CA ALA A 340 10.28 -15.36 -9.17
C ALA A 340 9.74 -14.59 -10.39
N ILE A 341 9.89 -15.17 -11.58
CA ILE A 341 9.52 -14.57 -12.86
C ILE A 341 8.69 -15.58 -13.65
N GLY A 342 7.49 -15.19 -14.06
CA GLY A 342 6.65 -15.97 -14.97
C GLY A 342 6.92 -15.61 -16.44
N SER A 343 7.05 -16.64 -17.26
CA SER A 343 7.21 -16.60 -18.71
C SER A 343 6.10 -17.48 -19.34
N PRO A 344 4.87 -16.95 -19.53
CA PRO A 344 3.72 -17.77 -19.86
C PRO A 344 3.76 -18.34 -21.29
N GLY A 345 4.42 -17.65 -22.23
CA GLY A 345 4.46 -18.08 -23.64
C GLY A 345 5.46 -19.20 -23.94
N HIS A 346 6.40 -19.43 -23.02
CA HIS A 346 7.37 -20.52 -23.11
C HIS A 346 6.68 -21.88 -23.37
N GLY A 347 7.32 -22.74 -24.16
CA GLY A 347 6.87 -24.12 -24.39
C GLY A 347 5.52 -24.26 -25.12
N ASN A 348 5.19 -23.35 -26.05
CA ASN A 348 3.85 -23.24 -26.67
C ASN A 348 2.76 -23.01 -25.61
N TYR A 349 2.98 -22.01 -24.76
CA TYR A 349 2.11 -21.67 -23.63
C TYR A 349 1.93 -22.80 -22.59
N SER A 350 2.92 -23.69 -22.46
CA SER A 350 3.06 -24.55 -21.27
C SER A 350 3.67 -23.80 -20.08
N GLY A 351 4.22 -22.61 -20.32
CA GLY A 351 4.74 -21.72 -19.29
C GLY A 351 6.07 -22.15 -18.70
N ARG A 352 6.70 -21.20 -18.00
CA ARG A 352 7.92 -21.39 -17.20
C ARG A 352 7.92 -20.41 -16.04
N VAL A 353 8.31 -20.88 -14.85
CA VAL A 353 8.73 -20.00 -13.74
C VAL A 353 10.22 -20.16 -13.50
N SER A 354 10.92 -19.03 -13.51
CA SER A 354 12.35 -18.95 -13.21
C SER A 354 12.55 -18.17 -11.92
N VAL A 355 13.22 -18.76 -10.93
CA VAL A 355 13.58 -18.07 -9.68
C VAL A 355 15.05 -17.67 -9.72
N TYR A 356 15.38 -16.41 -9.44
CA TYR A 356 16.75 -15.93 -9.38
C TYR A 356 17.10 -15.46 -7.97
N GLN A 357 18.37 -15.64 -7.59
CA GLN A 357 19.00 -15.17 -6.38
C GLN A 357 19.98 -14.04 -6.71
N ARG A 358 19.97 -12.97 -5.90
CA ARG A 358 20.97 -11.89 -5.97
C ARG A 358 22.32 -12.36 -5.44
N ASN A 359 23.39 -12.07 -6.17
CA ASN A 359 24.77 -12.27 -5.76
C ASN A 359 25.41 -10.94 -5.34
N ASP A 360 25.65 -10.74 -4.05
CA ASP A 360 26.33 -9.56 -3.49
C ASP A 360 27.87 -9.68 -3.42
N THR A 361 28.42 -10.85 -3.76
CA THR A 361 29.86 -11.14 -3.75
C THR A 361 30.31 -11.61 -5.12
N ALA A 362 31.19 -10.85 -5.78
CA ALA A 362 31.70 -11.16 -7.10
C ALA A 362 33.20 -11.48 -7.10
N ASP A 363 33.58 -12.54 -7.81
CA ASP A 363 34.98 -12.85 -8.17
C ASP A 363 35.35 -12.33 -9.58
N ASP A 364 34.37 -11.94 -10.42
CA ASP A 364 34.61 -11.15 -11.64
C ASP A 364 33.44 -10.20 -12.00
N GLU A 365 33.68 -9.30 -12.96
CA GLU A 365 32.74 -8.26 -13.40
C GLU A 365 31.48 -8.79 -14.13
N ASN A 366 31.39 -10.10 -14.44
CA ASN A 366 30.20 -10.72 -15.04
C ASN A 366 29.27 -11.36 -14.00
N HIS A 367 29.69 -11.52 -12.74
CA HIS A 367 28.92 -12.20 -11.70
C HIS A 367 28.18 -11.23 -10.73
N ILE A 368 28.24 -9.92 -10.97
CA ILE A 368 27.47 -8.92 -10.21
C ILE A 368 26.04 -8.88 -10.76
N GLY A 369 25.09 -9.49 -10.04
CA GLY A 369 23.67 -9.42 -10.40
C GLY A 369 22.88 -10.64 -9.95
N TRP A 370 22.10 -11.21 -10.88
CA TRP A 370 21.11 -12.25 -10.61
C TRP A 370 21.54 -13.58 -11.23
N THR A 371 21.42 -14.67 -10.48
CA THR A 371 21.74 -16.04 -10.92
C THR A 371 20.54 -16.96 -10.69
N LEU A 372 20.25 -17.83 -11.65
CA LEU A 372 19.15 -18.78 -11.57
C LEU A 372 19.34 -19.72 -10.37
N LEU A 373 18.29 -19.88 -9.56
CA LEU A 373 18.31 -20.57 -8.28
C LEU A 373 17.77 -22.00 -8.42
N GLY A 374 18.59 -22.87 -8.99
CA GLY A 374 18.20 -24.22 -9.41
C GLY A 374 17.67 -24.24 -10.85
N ASP A 375 17.10 -25.37 -11.27
CA ASP A 375 16.47 -25.56 -12.56
C ASP A 375 15.13 -24.79 -12.66
N HIS A 376 14.67 -24.52 -13.90
CA HIS A 376 13.38 -23.89 -14.16
C HIS A 376 12.19 -24.78 -13.76
N ILE A 377 11.06 -24.15 -13.41
CA ILE A 377 9.77 -24.81 -13.23
C ILE A 377 9.00 -24.68 -14.55
N ASP A 378 9.21 -25.63 -15.47
CA ASP A 378 8.51 -25.70 -16.76
C ASP A 378 7.20 -26.48 -16.61
N GLY A 379 6.12 -25.98 -17.22
CA GLY A 379 4.85 -26.72 -17.28
C GLY A 379 4.86 -27.84 -18.32
N ASP A 380 3.91 -28.77 -18.20
CA ASP A 380 3.91 -30.10 -18.83
C ASP A 380 2.89 -30.29 -19.97
N THR A 381 1.94 -29.36 -20.12
CA THR A 381 0.89 -29.37 -21.16
C THR A 381 0.91 -28.06 -21.95
N GLU A 382 0.79 -28.11 -23.29
CA GLU A 382 0.70 -26.91 -24.13
C GLU A 382 -0.64 -26.19 -23.92
N TYR A 383 -0.63 -24.84 -23.93
CA TYR A 383 -1.79 -23.95 -23.72
C TYR A 383 -2.43 -23.87 -22.33
N ASP A 384 -1.93 -24.60 -21.33
CA ASP A 384 -2.35 -24.48 -19.91
C ASP A 384 -2.22 -23.05 -19.33
N HIS A 385 -1.44 -22.18 -19.99
CA HIS A 385 -1.27 -20.76 -19.65
C HIS A 385 -1.82 -19.77 -20.71
N TYR A 386 -2.73 -20.16 -21.62
CA TYR A 386 -3.25 -19.26 -22.67
C TYR A 386 -4.73 -19.44 -23.04
N ASP A 387 -5.51 -18.35 -22.98
CA ASP A 387 -6.89 -18.36 -23.47
C ASP A 387 -6.97 -18.20 -25.00
N ASN A 388 -7.44 -19.25 -25.66
CA ASN A 388 -7.66 -19.30 -27.11
C ASN A 388 -8.85 -18.43 -27.60
N TRP A 389 -9.67 -17.87 -26.71
CA TRP A 389 -10.79 -16.97 -27.05
C TRP A 389 -10.40 -15.49 -27.06
N THR A 390 -9.81 -15.00 -25.97
CA THR A 390 -9.34 -13.61 -25.84
C THR A 390 -7.93 -13.39 -26.39
N LEU A 391 -7.16 -14.47 -26.58
CA LEU A 391 -5.78 -14.50 -27.07
C LEU A 391 -4.76 -13.87 -26.12
N TYR A 392 -5.02 -13.98 -24.80
CA TYR A 392 -4.11 -13.52 -23.74
C TYR A 392 -3.57 -14.67 -22.88
N PRO A 393 -2.30 -14.60 -22.42
CA PRO A 393 -1.76 -15.54 -21.46
C PRO A 393 -2.28 -15.32 -20.03
N SER A 394 -2.09 -16.30 -19.15
CA SER A 394 -2.18 -16.10 -17.70
C SER A 394 -1.26 -17.07 -16.95
N MET A 395 -0.39 -16.53 -16.09
CA MET A 395 0.52 -17.28 -15.23
C MET A 395 0.78 -16.49 -13.94
N PRO A 396 -0.20 -16.41 -13.02
CA PRO A 396 -0.01 -15.77 -11.74
C PRO A 396 0.96 -16.61 -10.88
N ILE A 397 1.86 -15.92 -10.17
CA ILE A 397 2.83 -16.55 -9.28
C ILE A 397 2.89 -15.80 -7.95
N SER A 398 3.26 -16.49 -6.89
CA SER A 398 3.56 -15.89 -5.59
C SER A 398 4.75 -16.58 -4.94
N LEU A 399 5.69 -15.80 -4.40
CA LEU A 399 6.93 -16.26 -3.75
C LEU A 399 6.82 -16.04 -2.23
N SER A 400 7.25 -17.03 -1.43
CA SER A 400 7.26 -16.91 0.03
C SER A 400 8.25 -15.85 0.54
N SER A 401 8.12 -15.44 1.81
CA SER A 401 8.97 -14.40 2.44
C SER A 401 10.45 -14.74 2.40
N ASP A 402 10.80 -16.02 2.62
CA ASP A 402 12.17 -16.55 2.49
C ASP A 402 12.57 -16.91 1.06
N GLY A 403 11.61 -16.88 0.13
CA GLY A 403 11.72 -17.30 -1.26
C GLY A 403 12.10 -18.77 -1.46
N ASN A 404 11.79 -19.67 -0.52
CA ASN A 404 11.96 -21.13 -0.67
C ASN A 404 10.69 -21.84 -1.18
N ARG A 405 9.54 -21.17 -1.29
CA ARG A 405 8.30 -21.71 -1.88
C ARG A 405 7.73 -20.79 -2.95
N VAL A 406 7.21 -21.38 -4.03
CA VAL A 406 6.54 -20.69 -5.14
C VAL A 406 5.17 -21.33 -5.37
N ALA A 407 4.12 -20.52 -5.40
CA ALA A 407 2.83 -20.88 -5.97
C ALA A 407 2.79 -20.50 -7.45
N VAL A 408 2.23 -21.38 -8.29
CA VAL A 408 1.98 -21.16 -9.72
C VAL A 408 0.52 -21.50 -10.00
N GLY A 409 -0.26 -20.54 -10.49
CA GLY A 409 -1.61 -20.77 -10.98
C GLY A 409 -1.64 -21.11 -12.47
N VAL A 410 -2.43 -22.11 -12.83
CA VAL A 410 -2.51 -22.73 -14.16
C VAL A 410 -3.99 -22.71 -14.60
N PRO A 411 -4.57 -21.53 -14.89
CA PRO A 411 -6.02 -21.36 -14.95
C PRO A 411 -6.72 -22.04 -16.13
N TYR A 412 -5.99 -22.43 -17.17
CA TYR A 412 -6.56 -23.11 -18.35
C TYR A 412 -6.32 -24.62 -18.36
N SER A 413 -5.79 -25.18 -17.27
CA SER A 413 -5.60 -26.63 -17.18
C SER A 413 -6.94 -27.37 -17.25
N ASP A 414 -6.96 -28.46 -18.03
CA ASP A 414 -8.11 -29.33 -18.25
C ASP A 414 -8.31 -30.38 -17.14
N ASP A 415 -7.39 -30.46 -16.17
CA ASP A 415 -7.52 -31.33 -15.00
C ASP A 415 -8.68 -30.85 -14.10
N GLY A 416 -9.58 -31.76 -13.76
CA GLY A 416 -10.89 -31.45 -13.14
C GLY A 416 -12.01 -31.16 -14.16
N GLY A 417 -11.68 -30.64 -15.33
CA GLY A 417 -12.61 -30.34 -16.42
C GLY A 417 -12.06 -29.26 -17.35
N ASN A 418 -12.69 -29.07 -18.52
CA ASN A 418 -12.23 -28.10 -19.53
C ASN A 418 -12.02 -26.69 -18.93
N ASN A 419 -10.79 -26.16 -18.91
CA ASN A 419 -10.43 -24.92 -18.18
C ASN A 419 -10.90 -24.88 -16.70
N ALA A 420 -10.89 -25.99 -15.97
CA ALA A 420 -11.18 -25.97 -14.53
C ALA A 420 -10.06 -25.27 -13.75
N GLY A 421 -8.82 -25.36 -14.28
CA GLY A 421 -7.63 -24.72 -13.74
C GLY A 421 -7.11 -25.38 -12.47
N GLU A 422 -5.86 -25.10 -12.12
CA GLU A 422 -5.27 -25.61 -10.88
C GLU A 422 -4.15 -24.72 -10.34
N VAL A 423 -3.70 -25.01 -9.12
CA VAL A 423 -2.52 -24.38 -8.52
C VAL A 423 -1.50 -25.45 -8.12
N ARG A 424 -0.24 -25.21 -8.46
CA ARG A 424 0.91 -26.05 -8.12
C ARG A 424 1.84 -25.27 -7.18
N ILE A 425 2.20 -25.86 -6.04
CA ILE A 425 3.15 -25.27 -5.10
C ILE A 425 4.47 -26.03 -5.20
N TYR A 426 5.59 -25.31 -5.34
CA TYR A 426 6.94 -25.87 -5.40
C TYR A 426 7.78 -25.37 -4.23
N GLU A 427 8.61 -26.25 -3.68
CA GLU A 427 9.49 -25.97 -2.54
C GLU A 427 10.96 -26.32 -2.85
N ARG A 428 11.86 -25.51 -2.31
CA ARG A 428 13.32 -25.67 -2.40
C ARG A 428 13.93 -25.84 -1.00
N ASN A 429 13.85 -27.06 -0.48
CA ASN A 429 14.16 -27.42 0.91
C ASN A 429 15.61 -27.17 1.40
N THR A 430 16.57 -26.89 0.53
CA THR A 430 17.94 -26.53 0.96
C THR A 430 18.54 -25.42 0.08
N PRO A 431 19.47 -24.59 0.62
CA PRO A 431 20.17 -23.56 -0.16
C PRO A 431 20.92 -24.08 -1.39
N ASP A 432 21.32 -25.36 -1.38
CA ASP A 432 22.08 -26.03 -2.45
C ASP A 432 21.23 -26.96 -3.34
N ALA A 433 19.90 -27.01 -3.14
CA ALA A 433 19.03 -27.87 -3.94
C ALA A 433 19.07 -27.45 -5.44
N PRO A 434 19.44 -28.33 -6.37
CA PRO A 434 19.52 -27.98 -7.79
C PRO A 434 18.14 -27.92 -8.45
N ILE A 435 17.10 -28.50 -7.84
CA ILE A 435 15.75 -28.61 -8.39
C ILE A 435 14.72 -28.03 -7.43
N TRP A 436 13.66 -27.47 -8.00
CA TRP A 436 12.41 -27.20 -7.31
C TRP A 436 11.56 -28.47 -7.29
N THR A 437 11.00 -28.84 -6.14
CA THR A 437 10.17 -30.05 -6.00
C THR A 437 8.76 -29.68 -5.58
N GLN A 438 7.75 -30.24 -6.23
CA GLN A 438 6.35 -29.96 -5.92
C GLN A 438 6.01 -30.39 -4.48
N LEU A 439 5.38 -29.49 -3.72
CA LEU A 439 5.00 -29.66 -2.33
C LEU A 439 3.56 -30.18 -2.26
N GLY A 440 3.41 -31.50 -2.23
CA GLY A 440 2.11 -32.18 -2.30
C GLY A 440 1.67 -32.48 -3.73
N GLY A 441 0.37 -32.71 -3.93
CA GLY A 441 -0.25 -32.78 -5.25
C GLY A 441 -0.79 -31.44 -5.72
N ASN A 442 -1.38 -31.41 -6.91
CA ASN A 442 -2.03 -30.23 -7.48
C ASN A 442 -3.26 -29.84 -6.65
N ILE A 443 -3.57 -28.54 -6.61
CA ILE A 443 -4.81 -27.99 -6.06
C ILE A 443 -5.75 -27.70 -7.23
N THR A 444 -6.42 -28.75 -7.70
CA THR A 444 -7.30 -28.72 -8.88
C THR A 444 -8.61 -28.00 -8.60
N GLY A 445 -9.13 -27.27 -9.61
CA GLY A 445 -10.47 -26.70 -9.63
C GLY A 445 -11.59 -27.77 -9.61
N GLU A 446 -12.84 -27.33 -9.44
CA GLU A 446 -13.97 -28.24 -9.31
C GLU A 446 -14.75 -28.48 -10.60
N ASN A 447 -14.97 -27.42 -11.39
CA ASN A 447 -15.83 -27.48 -12.57
C ASN A 447 -15.14 -26.84 -13.78
N ALA A 448 -15.55 -27.29 -14.98
CA ALA A 448 -15.07 -26.75 -16.23
C ALA A 448 -15.41 -25.25 -16.37
N ASN A 449 -14.39 -24.44 -16.69
CA ASN A 449 -14.41 -22.97 -16.80
C ASN A 449 -14.52 -22.23 -15.46
N ASP A 450 -14.18 -22.87 -14.34
CA ASP A 450 -13.97 -22.15 -13.06
C ASP A 450 -12.73 -21.23 -13.14
N PHE A 451 -11.73 -21.59 -13.97
CA PHE A 451 -10.41 -20.94 -14.07
C PHE A 451 -9.67 -20.83 -12.72
N SER A 452 -9.67 -21.91 -11.94
CA SER A 452 -8.99 -21.98 -10.64
C SER A 452 -7.49 -21.70 -10.78
N GLY A 453 -6.96 -20.82 -9.93
CA GLY A 453 -5.59 -20.34 -10.09
C GLY A 453 -5.46 -19.19 -11.09
N TRP A 454 -6.54 -18.44 -11.35
CA TRP A 454 -6.47 -17.16 -12.08
C TRP A 454 -5.67 -16.10 -11.30
N SER A 455 -5.73 -16.15 -9.98
CA SER A 455 -4.90 -15.36 -9.07
C SER A 455 -4.46 -16.23 -7.88
N VAL A 456 -3.23 -16.03 -7.40
CA VAL A 456 -2.65 -16.78 -6.26
C VAL A 456 -1.85 -15.87 -5.34
N SER A 457 -1.91 -16.11 -4.02
CA SER A 457 -1.12 -15.37 -3.03
C SER A 457 -0.72 -16.27 -1.86
N LEU A 458 0.58 -16.35 -1.54
CA LEU A 458 1.12 -17.10 -0.40
C LEU A 458 1.20 -16.24 0.86
N SER A 459 1.02 -16.87 2.03
CA SER A 459 1.47 -16.33 3.31
C SER A 459 3.00 -16.28 3.39
N ALA A 460 3.58 -15.55 4.35
CA ALA A 460 5.03 -15.36 4.45
C ALA A 460 5.82 -16.67 4.66
N ASN A 461 5.29 -17.58 5.50
CA ASN A 461 5.83 -18.94 5.67
C ASN A 461 5.54 -19.87 4.48
N GLY A 462 4.69 -19.45 3.52
CA GLY A 462 4.22 -20.27 2.42
C GLY A 462 3.50 -21.53 2.87
N GLU A 463 2.87 -21.53 4.05
CA GLU A 463 2.04 -22.64 4.57
C GLU A 463 0.55 -22.42 4.30
N ARG A 464 0.15 -21.23 3.84
CA ARG A 464 -1.17 -20.94 3.28
C ARG A 464 -1.07 -20.36 1.87
N VAL A 465 -2.11 -20.62 1.07
CA VAL A 465 -2.30 -20.03 -0.26
C VAL A 465 -3.75 -19.62 -0.47
N ALA A 466 -4.00 -18.37 -0.86
CA ALA A 466 -5.26 -17.93 -1.45
C ALA A 466 -5.25 -18.19 -2.96
N ILE A 467 -6.38 -18.64 -3.50
CA ILE A 467 -6.59 -19.04 -4.89
C ILE A 467 -7.91 -18.46 -5.37
N GLY A 468 -7.89 -17.61 -6.39
CA GLY A 468 -9.09 -17.12 -7.07
C GLY A 468 -9.49 -17.96 -8.29
N ALA A 469 -10.80 -18.08 -8.52
CA ALA A 469 -11.40 -18.80 -9.65
C ALA A 469 -12.59 -17.99 -10.20
N LEU A 470 -12.30 -17.02 -11.10
CA LEU A 470 -13.28 -15.99 -11.51
C LEU A 470 -14.50 -16.51 -12.27
N GLY A 471 -14.43 -17.72 -12.84
CA GLY A 471 -15.52 -18.32 -13.63
C GLY A 471 -16.37 -19.28 -12.81
N ASN A 472 -16.03 -19.50 -11.53
CA ASN A 472 -16.86 -20.33 -10.67
C ASN A 472 -18.25 -19.71 -10.51
N ASN A 473 -19.27 -20.56 -10.51
CA ASN A 473 -20.67 -20.13 -10.54
C ASN A 473 -21.25 -19.90 -9.12
N ALA A 474 -20.48 -20.24 -8.07
CA ALA A 474 -20.87 -20.23 -6.66
C ALA A 474 -22.26 -20.88 -6.42
N ASP A 475 -22.90 -20.55 -5.30
CA ASP A 475 -24.36 -20.66 -5.17
C ASP A 475 -25.09 -19.40 -5.71
N ASN A 476 -24.35 -18.32 -6.04
CA ASN A 476 -24.89 -16.98 -6.32
C ASN A 476 -25.07 -16.63 -7.81
N GLY A 477 -24.46 -17.37 -8.74
CA GLY A 477 -24.80 -17.34 -10.17
C GLY A 477 -23.63 -17.31 -11.15
N ILE A 478 -23.96 -17.37 -12.44
CA ILE A 478 -22.99 -17.58 -13.53
C ILE A 478 -21.88 -16.51 -13.48
N ASP A 479 -20.62 -16.95 -13.49
CA ASP A 479 -19.42 -16.12 -13.40
C ASP A 479 -19.41 -15.16 -12.19
N ALA A 480 -20.01 -15.54 -11.05
CA ALA A 480 -19.87 -14.79 -9.79
C ALA A 480 -18.41 -14.81 -9.27
N GLY A 481 -17.71 -15.93 -9.51
CA GLY A 481 -16.36 -16.19 -9.04
C GLY A 481 -16.30 -16.54 -7.55
N HIS A 482 -15.21 -17.17 -7.11
CA HIS A 482 -14.92 -17.36 -5.69
C HIS A 482 -13.42 -17.39 -5.39
N VAL A 483 -13.12 -17.38 -4.09
CA VAL A 483 -11.77 -17.57 -3.55
C VAL A 483 -11.75 -18.71 -2.54
N ARG A 484 -10.67 -19.49 -2.60
CA ARG A 484 -10.36 -20.54 -1.62
C ARG A 484 -9.04 -20.26 -0.96
N VAL A 485 -8.96 -20.49 0.35
CA VAL A 485 -7.68 -20.57 1.06
C VAL A 485 -7.39 -22.02 1.40
N TYR A 486 -6.15 -22.45 1.17
CA TYR A 486 -5.65 -23.77 1.57
C TYR A 486 -4.48 -23.62 2.55
N GLU A 487 -4.39 -24.53 3.52
CA GLU A 487 -3.32 -24.65 4.49
C GLU A 487 -2.60 -26.01 4.32
N TRP A 488 -1.29 -26.04 4.55
CA TRP A 488 -0.46 -27.24 4.42
C TRP A 488 -0.49 -28.11 5.69
N ASP A 489 -1.07 -29.31 5.64
CA ASP A 489 -1.20 -30.21 6.81
C ASP A 489 0.08 -30.99 7.18
N GLY A 490 1.21 -30.64 6.58
CA GLY A 490 2.47 -31.40 6.63
C GLY A 490 2.58 -32.52 5.59
N THR A 491 1.49 -32.88 4.92
CA THR A 491 1.44 -33.93 3.88
C THR A 491 0.68 -33.54 2.60
N ARG A 492 -0.27 -32.61 2.68
CA ARG A 492 -1.14 -32.17 1.57
C ARG A 492 -1.77 -30.81 1.90
N TRP A 493 -2.18 -30.10 0.87
CA TRP A 493 -3.01 -28.90 0.97
C TRP A 493 -4.43 -29.28 1.37
N GLN A 494 -5.00 -28.58 2.36
CA GLN A 494 -6.38 -28.74 2.85
C GLN A 494 -7.08 -27.39 2.86
N ARG A 495 -8.34 -27.32 2.41
CA ARG A 495 -9.08 -26.04 2.39
C ARG A 495 -9.29 -25.56 3.83
N LEU A 496 -8.91 -24.32 4.09
CA LEU A 496 -9.06 -23.63 5.36
C LEU A 496 -10.40 -22.88 5.38
N GLY A 497 -11.43 -23.52 5.94
CA GLY A 497 -12.78 -22.98 6.04
C GLY A 497 -13.74 -23.40 4.91
N THR A 498 -14.81 -22.63 4.77
CA THR A 498 -15.71 -22.61 3.61
C THR A 498 -15.07 -21.85 2.45
N ASP A 499 -15.79 -21.80 1.33
CA ASP A 499 -15.42 -20.96 0.18
C ASP A 499 -15.82 -19.50 0.43
N ILE A 500 -15.15 -18.57 -0.24
CA ILE A 500 -15.45 -17.13 -0.18
C ILE A 500 -16.05 -16.72 -1.53
N ASP A 501 -17.37 -16.80 -1.63
CA ASP A 501 -18.11 -16.64 -2.89
C ASP A 501 -18.34 -15.17 -3.27
N GLY A 502 -18.40 -14.89 -4.57
CA GLY A 502 -18.87 -13.61 -5.13
C GLY A 502 -20.38 -13.40 -4.91
N GLU A 503 -20.81 -12.15 -4.85
CA GLU A 503 -22.19 -11.78 -4.49
C GLU A 503 -23.21 -11.92 -5.62
N ALA A 504 -22.85 -11.51 -6.84
CA ALA A 504 -23.76 -11.59 -7.99
C ALA A 504 -23.12 -12.20 -9.24
N ALA A 505 -23.98 -12.70 -10.13
CA ALA A 505 -23.60 -13.30 -11.39
C ALA A 505 -22.88 -12.30 -12.32
N GLY A 506 -21.61 -12.58 -12.64
CA GLY A 506 -20.79 -11.80 -13.56
C GLY A 506 -19.80 -10.84 -12.91
N ASP A 507 -19.73 -10.82 -11.58
CA ASP A 507 -18.86 -9.93 -10.78
C ASP A 507 -17.36 -10.27 -10.87
N LEU A 508 -17.04 -11.53 -11.19
CA LEU A 508 -15.68 -12.07 -11.28
C LEU A 508 -14.87 -11.98 -9.97
N SER A 509 -15.49 -12.34 -8.84
CA SER A 509 -14.80 -12.45 -7.54
C SER A 509 -13.59 -13.39 -7.62
N GLY A 510 -12.46 -12.98 -7.05
CA GLY A 510 -11.19 -13.71 -7.16
C GLY A 510 -10.40 -13.40 -8.45
N TYR A 511 -10.79 -12.39 -9.23
CA TYR A 511 -9.96 -11.88 -10.33
C TYR A 511 -8.57 -11.47 -9.84
N SER A 512 -8.49 -10.87 -8.66
CA SER A 512 -7.23 -10.60 -7.95
C SER A 512 -7.37 -10.98 -6.47
N VAL A 513 -6.29 -11.51 -5.88
CA VAL A 513 -6.21 -11.82 -4.45
C VAL A 513 -4.87 -11.39 -3.88
N SER A 514 -4.86 -10.94 -2.62
CA SER A 514 -3.64 -10.65 -1.87
C SER A 514 -3.82 -11.09 -0.42
N MET A 515 -2.83 -11.80 0.13
CA MET A 515 -2.87 -12.39 1.49
C MET A 515 -1.87 -11.69 2.41
N SER A 516 -2.22 -11.53 3.69
CA SER A 516 -1.30 -11.01 4.73
C SER A 516 -0.13 -11.97 5.00
N ALA A 517 0.95 -11.47 5.60
CA ALA A 517 2.13 -12.26 5.90
C ALA A 517 1.84 -13.43 6.86
N ASP A 518 0.92 -13.25 7.82
CA ASP A 518 0.48 -14.32 8.73
C ASP A 518 -0.57 -15.26 8.10
N GLY A 519 -1.10 -14.92 6.93
CA GLY A 519 -2.13 -15.66 6.23
C GLY A 519 -3.51 -15.66 6.90
N ASN A 520 -3.79 -14.72 7.81
CA ASN A 520 -5.10 -14.56 8.44
C ASN A 520 -6.01 -13.53 7.75
N ARG A 521 -5.50 -12.69 6.83
CA ARG A 521 -6.30 -11.77 6.02
C ARG A 521 -6.14 -12.03 4.52
N VAL A 522 -7.21 -11.82 3.76
CA VAL A 522 -7.20 -11.86 2.29
C VAL A 522 -8.06 -10.74 1.70
N ALA A 523 -7.47 -9.91 0.84
CA ALA A 523 -8.19 -8.96 -0.02
C ALA A 523 -8.54 -9.63 -1.35
N ILE A 524 -9.76 -9.40 -1.84
CA ILE A 524 -10.35 -10.05 -3.01
C ILE A 524 -10.96 -8.98 -3.91
N GLY A 525 -10.49 -8.86 -5.15
CA GLY A 525 -11.09 -7.98 -6.15
C GLY A 525 -12.14 -8.68 -7.01
N ALA A 526 -13.27 -8.01 -7.22
CA ALA A 526 -14.35 -8.40 -8.12
C ALA A 526 -14.61 -7.26 -9.14
N PRO A 527 -13.74 -7.10 -10.16
CA PRO A 527 -13.67 -5.92 -11.02
C PRO A 527 -14.79 -5.80 -12.06
N ARG A 528 -15.87 -6.57 -11.88
CA ARG A 528 -17.09 -6.48 -12.66
C ARG A 528 -18.35 -6.40 -11.80
N ASN A 529 -18.25 -6.24 -10.48
CA ASN A 529 -19.41 -5.98 -9.63
C ASN A 529 -20.21 -4.74 -10.07
N HIS A 530 -21.52 -4.76 -9.75
CA HIS A 530 -22.56 -3.91 -10.32
C HIS A 530 -23.39 -3.12 -9.28
N ASP A 531 -22.97 -3.02 -8.01
CA ASP A 531 -23.84 -2.53 -6.92
C ASP A 531 -24.26 -1.06 -7.10
N GLY A 532 -25.47 -0.86 -7.62
CA GLY A 532 -26.00 0.44 -8.04
C GLY A 532 -26.19 0.66 -9.56
N GLU A 533 -26.19 -0.39 -10.38
CA GLU A 533 -26.32 -0.40 -11.86
C GLU A 533 -25.06 0.02 -12.66
N LEU A 534 -23.91 0.25 -12.00
CA LEU A 534 -22.65 0.65 -12.64
C LEU A 534 -21.59 -0.45 -12.49
N ILE A 535 -20.88 -0.80 -13.56
CA ILE A 535 -19.81 -1.84 -13.53
C ILE A 535 -18.52 -1.28 -12.89
N ALA A 536 -18.61 -0.74 -11.68
CA ALA A 536 -17.48 -0.08 -11.03
C ALA A 536 -16.44 -1.10 -10.53
N GLY A 537 -16.92 -2.27 -10.08
CA GLY A 537 -16.12 -3.27 -9.36
C GLY A 537 -15.88 -2.87 -7.90
N HIS A 538 -15.67 -3.86 -7.04
CA HIS A 538 -15.35 -3.64 -5.63
C HIS A 538 -14.18 -4.51 -5.16
N VAL A 539 -13.72 -4.25 -3.94
CA VAL A 539 -12.80 -5.11 -3.20
C VAL A 539 -13.39 -5.42 -1.83
N ARG A 540 -13.30 -6.68 -1.41
CA ARG A 540 -13.66 -7.13 -0.06
C ARG A 540 -12.44 -7.69 0.65
N VAL A 541 -12.29 -7.42 1.93
CA VAL A 541 -11.22 -7.98 2.77
C VAL A 541 -11.84 -8.93 3.80
N TYR A 542 -11.28 -10.12 3.94
CA TYR A 542 -11.75 -11.13 4.89
C TYR A 542 -10.68 -11.44 5.93
N GLU A 543 -11.10 -11.66 7.18
CA GLU A 543 -10.26 -12.10 8.29
C GLU A 543 -10.67 -13.51 8.78
N TRP A 544 -9.68 -14.35 9.09
CA TRP A 544 -9.86 -15.73 9.54
C TRP A 544 -10.04 -15.81 11.07
N ASN A 545 -11.27 -16.03 11.53
CA ASN A 545 -11.59 -16.03 12.96
C ASN A 545 -11.26 -17.35 13.71
N SER A 546 -10.41 -18.20 13.11
CA SER A 546 -10.13 -19.61 13.47
C SER A 546 -11.21 -20.66 13.14
N THR A 547 -12.39 -20.26 12.66
CA THR A 547 -13.50 -21.16 12.26
C THR A 547 -13.99 -20.91 10.84
N GLU A 548 -14.10 -19.64 10.45
CA GLU A 548 -14.64 -19.16 9.17
C GLU A 548 -13.92 -17.87 8.73
N TRP A 549 -14.04 -17.54 7.44
CA TRP A 549 -13.62 -16.25 6.90
C TRP A 549 -14.78 -15.25 7.07
N GLN A 550 -14.55 -14.17 7.80
CA GLN A 550 -15.54 -13.12 8.04
C GLN A 550 -15.15 -11.84 7.28
N LEU A 551 -16.13 -11.15 6.71
CA LEU A 551 -15.90 -9.87 6.04
C LEU A 551 -15.42 -8.85 7.09
N LEU A 552 -14.28 -8.23 6.82
CA LEU A 552 -13.64 -7.24 7.69
C LEU A 552 -14.12 -5.85 7.27
N GLY A 553 -15.21 -5.40 7.88
CA GLY A 553 -15.87 -4.14 7.55
C GLY A 553 -16.98 -4.32 6.53
N GLY A 554 -16.95 -3.50 5.48
CA GLY A 554 -17.86 -3.56 4.35
C GLY A 554 -17.09 -3.44 3.03
N ASP A 555 -17.84 -3.23 1.96
CA ASP A 555 -17.35 -3.23 0.59
C ASP A 555 -16.55 -1.97 0.24
N ILE A 556 -15.48 -2.13 -0.55
CA ILE A 556 -14.64 -1.03 -1.03
C ILE A 556 -14.93 -0.80 -2.52
N ASP A 557 -15.97 -0.02 -2.78
CA ASP A 557 -16.57 0.19 -4.10
C ASP A 557 -15.73 1.06 -5.05
N GLY A 558 -15.96 0.92 -6.35
CA GLY A 558 -15.47 1.82 -7.40
C GLY A 558 -16.34 3.08 -7.56
N GLU A 559 -15.73 4.25 -7.78
CA GLU A 559 -16.46 5.52 -7.87
C GLU A 559 -17.22 5.73 -9.18
N ALA A 560 -16.76 5.14 -10.30
CA ALA A 560 -17.32 5.41 -11.62
C ALA A 560 -17.54 4.16 -12.49
N GLN A 561 -18.35 4.35 -13.54
CA GLN A 561 -18.88 3.26 -14.35
C GLN A 561 -17.81 2.65 -15.26
N CYS A 562 -17.62 1.33 -15.17
CA CYS A 562 -16.66 0.53 -15.94
C CYS A 562 -15.18 0.70 -15.54
N ASP A 563 -14.89 1.39 -14.43
CA ASP A 563 -13.55 1.60 -13.84
C ASP A 563 -12.74 0.32 -13.62
N ALA A 564 -13.45 -0.75 -13.26
CA ALA A 564 -12.88 -2.03 -12.86
C ALA A 564 -11.90 -1.88 -11.68
N SER A 565 -12.40 -1.27 -10.60
CA SER A 565 -11.77 -1.31 -9.28
C SER A 565 -11.56 -2.77 -8.85
N GLY A 566 -10.38 -3.11 -8.33
CA GLY A 566 -10.04 -4.48 -7.96
C GLY A 566 -9.49 -5.36 -9.10
N ILE A 567 -9.09 -4.78 -10.25
CA ILE A 567 -8.29 -5.51 -11.26
C ILE A 567 -6.95 -5.94 -10.67
N SER A 568 -6.36 -5.11 -9.81
CA SER A 568 -5.21 -5.47 -8.99
C SER A 568 -5.42 -5.01 -7.55
N VAL A 569 -4.99 -5.84 -6.59
CA VAL A 569 -5.03 -5.55 -5.15
C VAL A 569 -3.70 -5.95 -4.49
N SER A 570 -3.29 -5.22 -3.47
CA SER A 570 -2.17 -5.59 -2.60
C SER A 570 -2.52 -5.27 -1.15
N LEU A 571 -2.32 -6.24 -0.25
CA LEU A 571 -2.23 -5.99 1.19
C LEU A 571 -0.80 -5.60 1.58
N SER A 572 -0.71 -4.95 2.73
CA SER A 572 0.46 -4.86 3.61
C SER A 572 0.77 -6.20 4.31
N ALA A 573 1.85 -6.29 5.08
CA ALA A 573 2.25 -7.54 5.72
C ALA A 573 1.35 -7.93 6.91
N ASP A 574 0.86 -6.96 7.68
CA ASP A 574 -0.17 -7.19 8.71
C ASP A 574 -1.59 -7.22 8.13
N GLY A 575 -1.77 -6.72 6.90
CA GLY A 575 -3.07 -6.60 6.25
C GLY A 575 -3.92 -5.48 6.85
N ALA A 576 -3.31 -4.45 7.43
CA ALA A 576 -3.97 -3.19 7.78
C ALA A 576 -4.20 -2.35 6.53
N THR A 577 -3.15 -2.01 5.79
CA THR A 577 -3.27 -1.29 4.51
C THR A 577 -3.72 -2.20 3.36
N VAL A 578 -4.64 -1.73 2.51
CA VAL A 578 -4.97 -2.29 1.19
C VAL A 578 -4.84 -1.24 0.08
N ALA A 579 -4.19 -1.61 -1.02
CA ALA A 579 -4.11 -0.82 -2.25
C ALA A 579 -4.92 -1.46 -3.38
N ILE A 580 -5.64 -0.65 -4.15
CA ILE A 580 -6.62 -1.09 -5.14
C ILE A 580 -6.41 -0.35 -6.46
N GLY A 581 -6.18 -1.09 -7.54
CA GLY A 581 -6.08 -0.56 -8.90
C GLY A 581 -7.40 -0.59 -9.67
N ALA A 582 -7.71 0.55 -10.31
CA ALA A 582 -8.86 0.78 -11.18
C ALA A 582 -8.39 1.25 -12.59
N PRO A 583 -7.75 0.38 -13.40
CA PRO A 583 -7.05 0.74 -14.64
C PRO A 583 -7.95 1.14 -15.82
N LYS A 584 -9.25 1.33 -15.60
CA LYS A 584 -10.19 1.86 -16.60
C LYS A 584 -10.92 3.13 -16.15
N ASN A 585 -10.63 3.66 -14.96
CA ASN A 585 -11.09 4.99 -14.55
C ASN A 585 -10.43 6.06 -15.46
N ASP A 586 -11.08 7.22 -15.58
CA ASP A 586 -10.81 8.25 -16.58
C ASP A 586 -10.27 9.59 -16.00
N PRO A 587 -9.44 9.64 -14.91
CA PRO A 587 -9.18 10.91 -14.22
C PRO A 587 -8.41 11.93 -15.08
N ALA A 588 -7.44 11.45 -15.87
CA ALA A 588 -6.75 12.20 -16.92
C ALA A 588 -7.30 11.90 -18.34
N GLY A 589 -8.52 11.38 -18.43
CA GLY A 589 -9.20 10.97 -19.66
C GLY A 589 -9.18 9.45 -19.89
N ILE A 590 -9.83 9.04 -20.99
CA ILE A 590 -10.24 7.65 -21.28
C ILE A 590 -9.13 6.62 -21.03
N LEU A 591 -9.37 5.70 -20.08
CA LEU A 591 -8.47 4.63 -19.63
C LEU A 591 -7.11 5.12 -19.10
N ALA A 592 -7.04 6.29 -18.47
CA ALA A 592 -5.83 6.74 -17.77
C ALA A 592 -5.53 5.86 -16.54
N GLY A 593 -6.55 5.38 -15.85
CA GLY A 593 -6.44 4.55 -14.66
C GLY A 593 -6.24 5.34 -13.36
N LEU A 594 -6.46 4.66 -12.25
CA LEU A 594 -6.47 5.19 -10.88
C LEU A 594 -5.95 4.11 -9.91
N VAL A 595 -5.32 4.53 -8.82
CA VAL A 595 -5.09 3.70 -7.62
C VAL A 595 -5.55 4.42 -6.36
N ARG A 596 -6.21 3.69 -5.45
CA ARG A 596 -6.62 4.15 -4.12
C ARG A 596 -6.04 3.25 -3.03
N VAL A 597 -5.86 3.79 -1.83
CA VAL A 597 -5.25 3.09 -0.68
C VAL A 597 -6.01 3.41 0.59
N TYR A 598 -6.28 2.38 1.39
CA TYR A 598 -7.09 2.41 2.59
C TYR A 598 -6.37 1.71 3.76
N ASP A 599 -6.63 2.15 4.99
CA ASP A 599 -6.26 1.51 6.27
C ASP A 599 -7.50 1.33 7.17
#